data_AF-A0A8U0UGW4-F1
#
_entry.id   AF-A0A8U0UGW4-F1
#
_cell.length_a   1.000
_cell.length_b   1.000
_cell.length_c   1.000
_cell.angle_alpha   90.00
_cell.angle_beta   90.00
_cell.angle_gamma   90.00
#
_symmetry.space_group_name_H-M   'P 1'
#
loop_
_entity.id
_entity.type
_entity.pdbx_description
1 polymer ?
#
loop_
_entity_poly.entity_id
_entity_poly.type
_entity_poly.pdbx_seq_one_letter_code
_entity_poly.pdbx_strand_id
1 'polypeptide(L)'
;MAGLRKPIQNQNCGVPLGWGKIGKEVHRQGLYHSQQLPVPHIIVTLSRTELLRKESAGAEFRWHPNAVIARAFKRLKALSASADHRKRTSPPFSNEYRQYKKSANANFEPHVSEEKVTAQRTFTLSDVFNSSIRARSYNMRWISDPEYLHEKDGSIFLHNLITGNNSEFLSSITFDQVAAYDYVVSADQKYVAFKSNWTKIWRHSFTASYSLYDFAGSTFLSTPDIPHQVHLFAWAPTGNKMAFVWENDVYVKTSPTAKAIQVTSNGKHNKILNGIPDWVYEEEMFSSYEAMWLPGGKYLAYAEFNDTLVQNIEYSWYGKEQYPDTVIFPYPTPGTPKPVVKLFVYDITNISNITEVVVPASVGARYAGPCSQKADFRYRLGWAAYLASTEKVIVASFDGQGAGSGVFKCGMAVAPVSKWDYYDTIYTERYMNQPSENLEFYNNSTVTARAKNFKSVQCLLVHGTADDNVHFQQAAQISAALVEEQVDFEAMWYTDKDHGHDGSANQHVYTHMSHFLQSCFA
;
A
#
# COMPACT_ATOMS: atom_id res chain seq x y z
N MET A 1 37.90 27.38 9.80
CA MET A 1 37.29 27.31 11.14
C MET A 1 35.78 27.37 11.01
N ALA A 2 35.12 26.61 11.87
CA ALA A 2 33.70 26.27 11.97
C ALA A 2 32.64 27.36 11.67
N GLY A 3 31.46 26.94 11.19
CA GLY A 3 30.32 27.84 11.03
C GLY A 3 28.98 27.27 10.53
N LEU A 4 28.61 26.06 10.98
CA LEU A 4 27.21 25.58 11.17
C LEU A 4 26.19 25.58 10.00
N ARG A 5 25.99 24.36 9.47
CA ARG A 5 24.84 23.90 8.69
C ARG A 5 23.53 24.04 9.49
N LYS A 6 22.46 24.53 8.85
CA LYS A 6 21.07 24.26 9.27
C LYS A 6 20.53 23.07 8.46
N PRO A 7 19.94 22.03 9.09
CA PRO A 7 19.23 20.99 8.37
C PRO A 7 17.88 21.52 7.87
N ILE A 8 17.58 21.27 6.60
CA ILE A 8 16.27 21.50 5.98
C ILE A 8 15.29 20.48 6.59
N GLN A 9 14.18 20.98 7.13
CA GLN A 9 13.10 20.17 7.68
C GLN A 9 12.33 19.46 6.56
N ASN A 10 12.02 18.19 6.82
CA ASN A 10 11.10 17.33 6.07
C ASN A 10 9.81 18.08 5.68
N GLN A 11 9.53 18.16 4.37
CA GLN A 11 8.19 18.43 3.87
C GLN A 11 7.42 17.12 3.78
N ASN A 12 6.24 17.10 4.39
CA ASN A 12 5.31 15.98 4.43
C ASN A 12 4.63 15.74 3.08
N CYS A 13 4.35 14.46 2.81
CA CYS A 13 3.51 13.99 1.72
C CYS A 13 2.11 14.60 1.79
N GLY A 14 1.74 15.33 0.75
CA GLY A 14 0.38 15.75 0.44
C GLY A 14 0.27 15.89 -1.07
N VAL A 15 -0.82 15.37 -1.62
CA VAL A 15 -1.37 15.61 -2.97
C VAL A 15 -1.07 17.04 -3.45
N PRO A 16 -0.76 17.30 -4.74
CA PRO A 16 -0.55 18.66 -5.21
C PRO A 16 -1.86 19.45 -5.15
N LEU A 17 -2.08 20.15 -4.04
CA LEU A 17 -3.06 21.23 -3.94
C LEU A 17 -2.39 22.53 -4.38
N GLY A 18 -3.08 23.27 -5.24
CA GLY A 18 -2.65 24.52 -5.84
C GLY A 18 -2.22 25.58 -4.81
N TRP A 19 -1.36 26.47 -5.28
CA TRP A 19 -0.78 27.56 -4.50
C TRP A 19 -1.84 28.59 -4.10
N GLY A 20 -2.12 28.70 -2.81
CA GLY A 20 -2.90 29.79 -2.19
C GLY A 20 -2.43 30.02 -0.75
N LYS A 21 -2.10 31.27 -0.41
CA LYS A 21 -1.73 31.69 0.96
C LYS A 21 -2.96 31.72 1.89
N ILE A 22 -2.69 31.82 3.21
CA ILE A 22 -3.59 31.96 4.39
C ILE A 22 -3.79 30.58 5.07
N GLY A 23 -3.64 30.34 6.37
CA GLY A 23 -3.37 31.13 7.56
C GLY A 23 -3.98 30.42 8.78
N LYS A 24 -3.13 29.82 9.63
CA LYS A 24 -3.33 29.34 11.03
C LYS A 24 -4.43 28.30 11.38
N GLU A 25 -3.90 27.21 11.98
CA GLU A 25 -4.46 26.34 13.04
C GLU A 25 -5.81 25.66 12.83
N VAL A 26 -5.75 24.40 12.35
CA VAL A 26 -6.73 23.35 12.70
C VAL A 26 -5.98 22.04 12.98
N HIS A 27 -6.19 21.47 14.16
CA HIS A 27 -5.68 20.15 14.56
C HIS A 27 -6.17 19.06 13.60
N ARG A 28 -5.26 18.40 12.88
CA ARG A 28 -5.52 17.15 12.13
C ARG A 28 -4.99 15.94 12.90
N GLN A 29 -5.90 15.06 13.33
CA GLN A 29 -5.58 13.65 13.54
C GLN A 29 -5.47 13.00 12.15
N GLY A 30 -4.24 12.78 11.68
CA GLY A 30 -3.97 12.02 10.47
C GLY A 30 -3.95 10.52 10.79
N LEU A 31 -4.79 9.76 10.10
CA LEU A 31 -4.69 8.30 9.99
C LEU A 31 -3.34 7.94 9.36
N TYR A 32 -2.47 7.30 10.14
CA TYR A 32 -1.23 6.71 9.65
C TYR A 32 -1.58 5.44 8.85
N HIS A 33 -1.39 5.47 7.53
CA HIS A 33 -1.15 4.23 6.77
C HIS A 33 0.34 3.90 6.89
N SER A 34 0.68 2.96 7.76
CA SER A 34 1.98 2.30 7.69
C SER A 34 1.91 1.27 6.57
N GLN A 35 2.62 1.51 5.47
CA GLN A 35 3.08 0.39 4.65
C GLN A 35 3.99 -0.44 5.56
N GLN A 36 3.49 -1.59 6.02
CA GLN A 36 4.32 -2.60 6.64
C GLN A 36 5.30 -3.09 5.57
N LEU A 37 6.57 -3.25 5.92
CA LEU A 37 7.50 -4.09 5.17
C LEU A 37 6.78 -5.40 4.85
N PRO A 38 6.75 -5.92 3.61
CA PRO A 38 6.66 -7.35 3.38
C PRO A 38 7.88 -7.98 4.06
N VAL A 39 7.75 -8.20 5.36
CA VAL A 39 8.46 -9.23 6.09
C VAL A 39 8.03 -10.53 5.41
N PRO A 40 8.93 -11.50 5.17
CA PRO A 40 8.54 -12.81 4.67
C PRO A 40 7.28 -13.25 5.41
N HIS A 41 6.16 -13.39 4.68
CA HIS A 41 4.89 -13.80 5.26
C HIS A 41 5.01 -15.29 5.65
N ILE A 42 5.71 -15.53 6.77
CA ILE A 42 5.60 -16.74 7.57
C ILE A 42 4.70 -16.33 8.73
N ILE A 43 3.44 -16.76 8.68
CA ILE A 43 2.41 -16.40 9.64
C ILE A 43 2.07 -17.57 10.56
N VAL A 44 2.33 -17.29 11.84
CA VAL A 44 1.77 -17.83 13.08
C VAL A 44 2.18 -19.23 13.50
N THR A 45 2.91 -19.25 14.61
CA THR A 45 3.18 -20.41 15.43
C THR A 45 2.79 -20.05 16.87
N LEU A 46 1.91 -20.82 17.51
CA LEU A 46 1.48 -20.60 18.89
C LEU A 46 1.97 -21.75 19.75
N SER A 47 2.77 -21.49 20.79
CA SER A 47 3.10 -22.53 21.77
C SER A 47 1.98 -22.58 22.81
N ARG A 48 1.23 -23.68 22.85
CA ARG A 48 0.50 -24.07 24.06
C ARG A 48 1.52 -24.79 24.96
N THR A 49 1.69 -24.27 26.18
CA THR A 49 2.39 -24.92 27.31
C THR A 49 3.94 -25.02 27.26
N GLU A 50 4.63 -23.91 27.57
CA GLU A 50 5.90 -23.99 28.34
C GLU A 50 6.12 -22.85 29.35
N LEU A 51 5.31 -21.77 29.33
CA LEU A 51 5.41 -20.67 30.28
C LEU A 51 4.89 -20.97 31.71
N LEU A 52 4.26 -22.13 31.94
CA LEU A 52 3.66 -22.48 33.24
C LEU A 52 4.26 -23.74 33.90
N ARG A 53 5.37 -24.30 33.39
CA ARG A 53 5.97 -25.54 33.94
C ARG A 53 7.43 -25.48 34.35
N LYS A 54 8.12 -24.34 34.21
CA LYS A 54 9.54 -24.19 34.61
C LYS A 54 9.77 -23.23 35.78
N GLU A 55 8.78 -23.04 36.66
CA GLU A 55 8.97 -22.44 37.99
C GLU A 55 9.13 -23.49 39.12
N SER A 56 9.05 -24.79 38.83
CA SER A 56 9.01 -25.84 39.86
C SER A 56 10.16 -26.88 39.81
N ALA A 57 11.20 -26.68 39.01
CA ALA A 57 12.40 -27.51 39.06
C ALA A 57 13.65 -26.64 39.17
N GLY A 58 14.15 -26.49 40.40
CA GLY A 58 15.42 -25.84 40.68
C GLY A 58 16.56 -26.58 39.97
N ALA A 59 17.01 -26.03 38.85
CA ALA A 59 18.25 -26.38 38.19
C ALA A 59 18.90 -25.08 37.71
N GLU A 60 20.04 -24.74 38.32
CA GLU A 60 20.89 -23.63 37.91
C GLU A 60 21.35 -23.82 36.46
N PHE A 61 20.94 -22.93 35.57
CA PHE A 61 21.64 -22.69 34.30
C PHE A 61 22.17 -21.26 34.30
N ARG A 62 23.50 -21.14 34.40
CA ARG A 62 24.23 -19.89 34.26
C ARG A 62 24.11 -19.40 32.81
N TRP A 63 23.36 -18.33 32.60
CA TRP A 63 23.59 -17.42 31.49
C TRP A 63 24.42 -16.24 31.99
N HIS A 64 25.55 -15.98 31.35
CA HIS A 64 26.36 -14.78 31.52
C HIS A 64 25.91 -13.71 30.52
N PRO A 65 25.31 -12.60 30.96
CA PRO A 65 25.42 -11.32 30.27
C PRO A 65 26.36 -10.42 31.07
N ASN A 66 27.47 -10.04 30.45
CA ASN A 66 28.35 -9.00 30.98
C ASN A 66 27.58 -7.69 31.16
N ALA A 67 27.29 -7.42 32.44
CA ALA A 67 27.31 -6.13 33.12
C ALA A 67 27.13 -4.87 32.27
N VAL A 68 25.91 -4.32 32.23
CA VAL A 68 25.52 -2.97 32.69
C VAL A 68 24.00 -2.91 32.51
N ILE A 69 23.21 -3.23 33.55
CA ILE A 69 21.82 -2.79 33.81
C ILE A 69 21.42 -3.44 35.15
N ALA A 70 22.11 -3.06 36.22
CA ALA A 70 21.68 -3.37 37.60
C ALA A 70 22.07 -2.27 38.62
N ARG A 71 22.57 -1.12 38.14
CA ARG A 71 22.88 0.05 38.99
C ARG A 71 21.99 1.28 38.73
N ALA A 72 21.03 1.21 37.81
CA ALA A 72 20.20 2.36 37.44
C ALA A 72 18.91 2.54 38.28
N PHE A 73 18.45 1.52 39.02
CA PHE A 73 17.17 1.61 39.74
C PHE A 73 17.25 1.98 41.24
N LYS A 74 18.43 2.37 41.76
CA LYS A 74 18.58 2.80 43.16
C LYS A 74 19.07 4.23 43.36
N ARG A 75 19.12 5.06 42.30
CA ARG A 75 19.61 6.46 42.35
C ARG A 75 18.63 7.54 41.83
N LEU A 76 17.33 7.22 41.75
CA LEU A 76 16.27 8.17 41.35
C LEU A 76 15.30 8.52 42.49
N LYS A 77 15.75 8.45 43.75
CA LYS A 77 15.01 8.94 44.93
C LYS A 77 15.75 9.95 45.80
N ALA A 78 16.89 10.45 45.33
CA ALA A 78 17.65 11.49 46.03
C ALA A 78 18.30 12.40 44.98
N LEU A 79 17.57 13.42 44.52
CA LEU A 79 18.05 14.66 43.91
C LEU A 79 16.82 15.54 43.60
N SER A 80 16.08 15.89 44.64
CA SER A 80 15.14 17.03 44.64
C SER A 80 15.60 18.01 45.72
N ALA A 81 16.70 18.71 45.46
CA ALA A 81 17.09 19.88 46.24
C ALA A 81 18.05 20.75 45.44
N SER A 82 17.71 22.05 45.38
CA SER A 82 18.56 23.20 45.04
C SER A 82 18.46 23.80 43.64
N ALA A 83 18.17 25.11 43.65
CA ALA A 83 18.58 26.17 42.71
C ALA A 83 17.75 26.46 41.44
N ASP A 84 16.58 27.06 41.66
CA ASP A 84 16.27 28.51 41.47
C ASP A 84 16.49 29.28 40.14
N HIS A 85 15.45 30.05 39.81
CA HIS A 85 15.33 31.30 39.02
C HIS A 85 15.52 31.33 37.48
N ARG A 86 14.39 31.40 36.75
CA ARG A 86 13.90 32.68 36.16
C ARG A 86 12.45 32.61 35.63
N LYS A 87 11.67 33.60 36.06
CA LYS A 87 10.23 33.84 35.86
C LYS A 87 9.86 34.23 34.43
N ARG A 88 8.71 33.76 33.94
CA ARG A 88 7.71 34.58 33.23
C ARG A 88 6.31 34.12 33.63
N THR A 89 5.46 35.09 33.90
CA THR A 89 4.23 35.06 34.69
C THR A 89 2.97 35.00 33.82
N SER A 90 1.96 34.26 34.29
CA SER A 90 0.53 34.39 33.93
C SER A 90 -0.31 34.26 35.23
N PRO A 91 -1.47 34.93 35.37
CA PRO A 91 -2.13 35.18 36.67
C PRO A 91 -2.98 33.99 37.19
N PRO A 92 -3.36 34.00 38.49
CA PRO A 92 -3.93 32.83 39.18
C PRO A 92 -5.44 32.71 38.98
N PHE A 93 -5.92 31.51 38.65
CA PHE A 93 -7.32 31.13 38.90
C PHE A 93 -7.46 30.61 40.34
N SER A 94 -8.49 31.12 41.01
CA SER A 94 -8.81 31.08 42.43
C SER A 94 -9.32 29.71 42.94
N ASN A 95 -8.77 29.29 44.07
CA ASN A 95 -9.37 28.73 45.30
C ASN A 95 -10.70 27.93 45.37
N GLU A 96 -11.31 27.44 44.28
CA GLU A 96 -12.57 26.65 44.38
C GLU A 96 -12.40 25.12 44.37
N TYR A 97 -11.19 24.58 44.16
CA TYR A 97 -11.02 23.12 44.03
C TYR A 97 -10.72 22.37 45.35
N ARG A 98 -10.61 23.07 46.49
CA ARG A 98 -10.16 22.46 47.76
C ARG A 98 -11.25 22.19 48.79
N GLN A 99 -12.52 22.34 48.43
CA GLN A 99 -13.64 22.03 49.32
C GLN A 99 -14.42 20.75 48.92
N TYR A 100 -14.13 20.14 47.76
CA TYR A 100 -14.86 18.96 47.26
C TYR A 100 -14.26 17.59 47.67
N LYS A 101 -13.14 17.55 48.40
CA LYS A 101 -12.41 16.31 48.72
C LYS A 101 -12.53 15.81 50.16
N LYS A 102 -13.52 16.29 50.94
CA LYS A 102 -13.75 15.85 52.33
C LYS A 102 -15.16 15.34 52.65
N SER A 103 -16.02 15.12 51.65
CA SER A 103 -17.37 14.55 51.84
C SER A 103 -17.67 13.29 51.02
N ALA A 104 -16.70 12.71 50.31
CA ALA A 104 -16.92 11.52 49.48
C ALA A 104 -16.35 10.22 50.09
N ASN A 105 -16.43 10.08 51.41
CA ASN A 105 -16.20 8.80 52.12
C ASN A 105 -17.50 8.40 52.83
N ALA A 106 -18.48 7.96 52.05
CA ALA A 106 -19.67 7.28 52.53
C ALA A 106 -20.08 6.25 51.48
N ASN A 107 -19.92 4.97 51.84
CA ASN A 107 -20.57 3.78 51.28
C ASN A 107 -21.12 3.91 49.85
N PHE A 108 -20.26 3.64 48.87
CA PHE A 108 -20.71 3.19 47.56
C PHE A 108 -20.39 1.70 47.47
N GLU A 109 -21.27 0.86 48.02
CA GLU A 109 -21.35 -0.51 47.53
C GLU A 109 -21.81 -0.41 46.07
N PRO A 110 -21.08 -1.00 45.10
CA PRO A 110 -21.56 -1.04 43.75
C PRO A 110 -22.73 -2.03 43.73
N HIS A 111 -23.96 -1.51 43.78
CA HIS A 111 -25.08 -2.21 43.19
C HIS A 111 -24.82 -2.29 41.68
N VAL A 112 -24.00 -3.27 41.29
CA VAL A 112 -24.08 -3.84 39.95
C VAL A 112 -25.44 -4.54 39.95
N SER A 113 -26.46 -3.88 39.43
CA SER A 113 -27.60 -4.63 38.91
C SER A 113 -26.99 -5.65 37.95
N GLU A 114 -27.21 -6.93 38.20
CA GLU A 114 -27.06 -7.98 37.20
C GLU A 114 -28.07 -7.68 36.08
N GLU A 115 -27.80 -6.64 35.27
CA GLU A 115 -28.25 -6.64 33.91
C GLU A 115 -27.68 -7.92 33.34
N LYS A 116 -28.57 -8.86 32.99
CA LYS A 116 -28.24 -9.98 32.13
C LYS A 116 -27.41 -9.41 30.99
N VAL A 117 -26.10 -9.62 31.05
CA VAL A 117 -25.23 -9.51 29.89
C VAL A 117 -25.79 -10.57 28.96
N THR A 118 -26.71 -10.14 28.08
CA THR A 118 -27.17 -10.93 26.96
C THR A 118 -25.88 -11.32 26.27
N ALA A 119 -25.58 -12.61 26.24
CA ALA A 119 -24.32 -13.13 25.74
C ALA A 119 -24.07 -12.50 24.37
N GLN A 120 -23.19 -11.50 24.32
CA GLN A 120 -22.85 -10.84 23.07
C GLN A 120 -22.15 -11.90 22.25
N ARG A 121 -22.69 -12.21 21.06
CA ARG A 121 -22.05 -13.15 20.15
C ARG A 121 -20.63 -12.67 19.89
N THR A 122 -19.67 -13.59 19.94
CA THR A 122 -18.31 -13.28 19.54
C THR A 122 -18.25 -13.08 18.03
N PHE A 123 -17.22 -12.36 17.57
CA PHE A 123 -16.95 -12.27 16.14
C PHE A 123 -16.54 -13.63 15.58
N THR A 124 -17.00 -13.90 14.38
CA THR A 124 -16.70 -15.09 13.60
C THR A 124 -15.91 -14.70 12.36
N LEU A 125 -15.24 -15.66 11.72
CA LEU A 125 -14.57 -15.42 10.44
C LEU A 125 -15.56 -14.91 9.37
N SER A 126 -16.82 -15.37 9.42
CA SER A 126 -17.89 -14.91 8.52
C SER A 126 -18.16 -13.41 8.64
N ASP A 127 -18.01 -12.81 9.84
CA ASP A 127 -18.22 -11.38 10.05
C ASP A 127 -17.25 -10.50 9.27
N VAL A 128 -16.05 -11.01 8.96
CA VAL A 128 -15.04 -10.33 8.14
C VAL A 128 -15.50 -10.23 6.68
N PHE A 129 -16.16 -11.28 6.17
CA PHE A 129 -16.52 -11.39 4.74
C PHE A 129 -17.96 -10.95 4.43
N ASN A 130 -18.87 -11.00 5.40
CA ASN A 130 -20.28 -10.64 5.20
C ASN A 130 -20.56 -9.12 5.33
N SER A 131 -19.51 -8.30 5.37
CA SER A 131 -19.55 -6.83 5.52
C SER A 131 -20.17 -6.30 6.82
N SER A 132 -20.50 -7.15 7.81
CA SER A 132 -21.12 -6.72 9.08
C SER A 132 -20.25 -5.74 9.87
N ILE A 133 -18.93 -5.81 9.69
CA ILE A 133 -17.94 -4.97 10.39
C ILE A 133 -17.20 -4.01 9.46
N ARG A 134 -17.58 -3.96 8.17
CA ARG A 134 -16.88 -3.12 7.19
C ARG A 134 -17.25 -1.65 7.40
N ALA A 135 -16.25 -0.79 7.55
CA ALA A 135 -16.45 0.65 7.61
C ALA A 135 -17.07 1.14 6.30
N ARG A 136 -18.08 2.02 6.39
CA ARG A 136 -18.64 2.69 5.22
C ARG A 136 -17.75 3.88 4.88
N SER A 137 -17.34 3.98 3.62
CA SER A 137 -16.67 5.15 3.06
C SER A 137 -17.69 6.06 2.38
N TYR A 138 -17.43 7.36 2.39
CA TYR A 138 -18.18 8.34 1.60
C TYR A 138 -17.22 8.96 0.59
N ASN A 139 -17.48 8.71 -0.70
CA ASN A 139 -16.65 9.20 -1.78
C ASN A 139 -17.20 10.54 -2.29
N MET A 140 -16.39 11.59 -2.24
CA MET A 140 -16.69 12.91 -2.76
C MET A 140 -15.58 13.39 -3.69
N ARG A 141 -15.92 14.13 -4.74
CA ARG A 141 -14.98 14.71 -5.71
C ARG A 141 -15.18 16.22 -5.78
N TRP A 142 -14.18 16.98 -5.36
CA TRP A 142 -14.23 18.45 -5.45
C TRP A 142 -14.19 18.91 -6.90
N ILE A 143 -15.02 19.90 -7.23
CA ILE A 143 -15.02 20.57 -8.55
C ILE A 143 -14.81 22.09 -8.44
N SER A 144 -15.03 22.65 -7.26
CA SER A 144 -14.68 24.02 -6.89
C SER A 144 -14.49 24.10 -5.37
N ASP A 145 -14.07 25.24 -4.83
CA ASP A 145 -13.87 25.42 -3.38
C ASP A 145 -15.14 25.11 -2.55
N PRO A 146 -16.35 25.58 -2.92
CA PRO A 146 -17.57 25.26 -2.17
C PRO A 146 -18.31 24.02 -2.67
N GLU A 147 -17.88 23.36 -3.76
CA GLU A 147 -18.69 22.34 -4.44
C GLU A 147 -18.00 21.00 -4.61
N TYR A 148 -18.75 19.94 -4.31
CA TYR A 148 -18.34 18.57 -4.57
C TYR A 148 -19.44 17.75 -5.22
N LEU A 149 -19.00 16.75 -5.98
CA LEU A 149 -19.83 15.71 -6.56
C LEU A 149 -19.83 14.48 -5.65
N HIS A 150 -20.99 13.86 -5.49
CA HIS A 150 -21.15 12.60 -4.78
C HIS A 150 -22.18 11.72 -5.47
N GLU A 151 -22.02 10.41 -5.31
CA GLU A 151 -22.95 9.42 -5.86
C GLU A 151 -24.10 9.17 -4.87
N LYS A 152 -25.30 9.05 -5.44
CA LYS A 152 -26.50 8.59 -4.75
C LYS A 152 -27.43 7.91 -5.75
N ASP A 153 -27.78 6.65 -5.47
CA ASP A 153 -28.72 5.85 -6.25
C ASP A 153 -28.32 5.76 -7.75
N GLY A 154 -27.02 5.64 -8.02
CA GLY A 154 -26.44 5.55 -9.37
C GLY A 154 -26.35 6.88 -10.12
N SER A 155 -26.87 7.97 -9.55
CA SER A 155 -26.76 9.32 -10.12
C SER A 155 -25.73 10.15 -9.35
N ILE A 156 -25.18 11.17 -9.99
CA ILE A 156 -24.20 12.07 -9.41
C ILE A 156 -24.88 13.39 -9.08
N PHE A 157 -24.72 13.83 -7.83
CA PHE A 157 -25.27 15.08 -7.32
C PHE A 157 -24.17 16.09 -7.04
N LEU A 158 -24.43 17.34 -7.44
CA LEU A 158 -23.63 18.51 -7.11
C LEU A 158 -24.15 19.12 -5.80
N HIS A 159 -23.30 19.12 -4.78
CA HIS A 159 -23.58 19.75 -3.51
C HIS A 159 -22.76 21.03 -3.35
N ASN A 160 -23.43 22.13 -3.00
CA ASN A 160 -22.78 23.41 -2.71
C ASN A 160 -22.87 23.72 -1.20
N LEU A 161 -21.72 23.79 -0.54
CA LEU A 161 -21.61 23.95 0.91
C LEU A 161 -22.08 25.31 1.43
N ILE A 162 -22.04 26.36 0.60
CA ILE A 162 -22.42 27.71 1.02
C ILE A 162 -23.94 27.86 1.00
N THR A 163 -24.58 27.38 -0.06
CA THR A 163 -26.02 27.51 -0.26
C THR A 163 -26.81 26.34 0.35
N GLY A 164 -26.15 25.21 0.60
CA GLY A 164 -26.79 23.94 0.95
C GLY A 164 -27.54 23.30 -0.22
N ASN A 165 -27.46 23.89 -1.42
CA ASN A 165 -28.15 23.35 -2.60
C ASN A 165 -27.57 21.99 -2.97
N ASN A 166 -28.45 21.07 -3.36
CA ASN A 166 -28.08 19.75 -3.82
C ASN A 166 -28.91 19.42 -5.07
N SER A 167 -28.28 19.41 -6.23
CA SER A 167 -28.95 19.18 -7.52
C SER A 167 -28.31 18.01 -8.26
N GLU A 168 -29.12 17.28 -9.02
CA GLU A 168 -28.60 16.25 -9.91
C GLU A 168 -27.67 16.89 -10.96
N PHE A 169 -26.49 16.32 -11.13
CA PHE A 169 -25.45 16.75 -12.05
C PHE A 169 -25.32 15.78 -13.24
N LEU A 170 -25.31 14.48 -12.97
CA LEU A 170 -25.38 13.43 -13.99
C LEU A 170 -26.41 12.38 -13.58
N SER A 171 -27.36 12.08 -14.46
CA SER A 171 -28.37 11.05 -14.22
C SER A 171 -27.82 9.66 -14.49
N SER A 172 -28.32 8.66 -13.77
CA SER A 172 -28.03 7.23 -14.01
C SER A 172 -28.34 6.81 -15.45
N ILE A 173 -29.41 7.37 -16.05
CA ILE A 173 -29.80 7.13 -17.44
C ILE A 173 -28.64 7.51 -18.40
N THR A 174 -27.89 8.58 -18.09
CA THR A 174 -26.76 9.01 -18.94
C THR A 174 -25.59 8.02 -18.84
N PHE A 175 -25.36 7.42 -17.67
CA PHE A 175 -24.36 6.34 -17.51
C PHE A 175 -24.76 5.09 -18.31
N ASP A 176 -26.04 4.70 -18.24
CA ASP A 176 -26.56 3.50 -18.90
C ASP A 176 -26.43 3.56 -20.43
N GLN A 177 -26.57 4.75 -21.04
CA GLN A 177 -26.42 4.95 -22.49
C GLN A 177 -25.07 4.49 -23.05
N VAL A 178 -24.02 4.50 -22.23
CA VAL A 178 -22.65 4.12 -22.61
C VAL A 178 -22.05 3.04 -21.72
N ALA A 179 -22.89 2.38 -20.90
CA ALA A 179 -22.50 1.36 -19.93
C ALA A 179 -21.31 1.80 -19.06
N ALA A 180 -21.35 3.05 -18.57
CA ALA A 180 -20.26 3.62 -17.79
C ALA A 180 -20.33 3.21 -16.32
N TYR A 181 -19.17 2.94 -15.72
CA TYR A 181 -19.03 2.64 -14.29
C TYR A 181 -18.43 3.81 -13.49
N ASP A 182 -17.80 4.78 -14.17
CA ASP A 182 -17.17 5.95 -13.58
C ASP A 182 -17.13 7.11 -14.59
N TYR A 183 -16.71 8.30 -14.15
CA TYR A 183 -16.68 9.53 -14.94
C TYR A 183 -15.53 10.45 -14.50
N VAL A 184 -15.14 11.39 -15.36
CA VAL A 184 -14.25 12.51 -15.02
C VAL A 184 -14.77 13.78 -15.68
N VAL A 185 -14.93 14.86 -14.90
CA VAL A 185 -15.46 16.16 -15.39
C VAL A 185 -14.32 17.05 -15.85
N SER A 186 -14.52 17.80 -16.94
CA SER A 186 -13.56 18.81 -17.41
C SER A 186 -13.48 19.98 -16.43
N ALA A 187 -12.33 20.67 -16.39
CA ALA A 187 -12.11 21.77 -15.44
C ALA A 187 -13.06 22.96 -15.67
N ASP A 188 -13.52 23.17 -16.91
CA ASP A 188 -14.56 24.16 -17.22
C ASP A 188 -16.00 23.66 -17.00
N GLN A 189 -16.16 22.42 -16.54
CA GLN A 189 -17.45 21.75 -16.26
C GLN A 189 -18.40 21.67 -17.47
N LYS A 190 -17.89 21.87 -18.68
CA LYS A 190 -18.70 21.77 -19.92
C LYS A 190 -18.79 20.35 -20.46
N TYR A 191 -17.84 19.49 -20.08
CA TYR A 191 -17.73 18.14 -20.62
C TYR A 191 -17.52 17.10 -19.52
N VAL A 192 -17.94 15.88 -19.81
CA VAL A 192 -17.67 14.71 -18.97
C VAL A 192 -17.10 13.60 -19.83
N ALA A 193 -16.05 12.95 -19.35
CA ALA A 193 -15.55 11.70 -19.91
C ALA A 193 -16.10 10.54 -19.09
N PHE A 194 -17.00 9.77 -19.67
CA PHE A 194 -17.56 8.56 -19.07
C PHE A 194 -16.65 7.36 -19.34
N LYS A 195 -16.34 6.58 -18.29
CA LYS A 195 -15.47 5.41 -18.37
C LYS A 195 -16.32 4.14 -18.47
N SER A 196 -16.05 3.32 -19.47
CA SER A 196 -16.65 1.99 -19.67
C SER A 196 -15.59 0.95 -20.04
N ASN A 197 -15.97 -0.32 -20.17
CA ASN A 197 -15.08 -1.42 -20.60
C ASN A 197 -13.77 -1.52 -19.80
N TRP A 198 -13.87 -1.49 -18.47
CA TRP A 198 -12.72 -1.60 -17.58
C TRP A 198 -12.05 -2.96 -17.68
N THR A 199 -10.72 -2.97 -17.79
CA THR A 199 -9.90 -4.18 -17.73
C THR A 199 -8.67 -3.92 -16.86
N LYS A 200 -8.52 -4.64 -15.73
CA LYS A 200 -7.34 -4.57 -14.85
C LYS A 200 -6.07 -4.93 -15.62
N ILE A 201 -4.97 -4.26 -15.32
CA ILE A 201 -3.62 -4.68 -15.73
C ILE A 201 -2.87 -5.13 -14.48
N TRP A 202 -2.40 -4.18 -13.65
CA TRP A 202 -1.68 -4.45 -12.39
C TRP A 202 -2.48 -3.94 -11.17
N ARG A 203 -1.81 -3.49 -10.09
CA ARG A 203 -2.49 -3.02 -8.87
C ARG A 203 -3.34 -1.77 -9.09
N HIS A 204 -2.83 -0.82 -9.89
CA HIS A 204 -3.44 0.48 -10.10
C HIS A 204 -3.85 0.70 -11.55
N SER A 205 -3.13 0.10 -12.50
CA SER A 205 -3.36 0.26 -13.93
C SER A 205 -4.53 -0.56 -14.43
N PHE A 206 -5.18 0.00 -15.44
CA PHE A 206 -6.28 -0.60 -16.16
C PHE A 206 -6.36 0.03 -17.56
N THR A 207 -7.10 -0.61 -18.46
CA THR A 207 -7.59 0.04 -19.67
C THR A 207 -9.08 0.32 -19.57
N ALA A 208 -9.56 1.35 -20.26
CA ALA A 208 -10.97 1.70 -20.35
C ALA A 208 -11.31 2.31 -21.72
N SER A 209 -12.60 2.40 -22.00
CA SER A 209 -13.17 3.21 -23.10
C SER A 209 -13.71 4.52 -22.53
N TYR A 210 -13.60 5.60 -23.31
CA TYR A 210 -13.99 6.95 -22.88
C TYR A 210 -15.01 7.56 -23.84
N SER A 211 -16.22 7.80 -23.37
CA SER A 211 -17.29 8.49 -24.12
C SER A 211 -17.40 9.94 -23.62
N LEU A 212 -17.19 10.91 -24.50
CA LEU A 212 -17.26 12.33 -24.14
C LEU A 212 -18.68 12.86 -24.27
N TYR A 213 -19.21 13.49 -23.21
CA TYR A 213 -20.53 14.10 -23.16
C TYR A 213 -20.42 15.62 -23.09
N ASP A 214 -21.25 16.32 -23.86
CA ASP A 214 -21.36 17.78 -23.86
C ASP A 214 -22.65 18.21 -23.14
N PHE A 215 -22.52 18.97 -22.06
CA PHE A 215 -23.66 19.48 -21.31
C PHE A 215 -24.49 20.51 -22.08
N ALA A 216 -23.87 21.31 -22.95
CA ALA A 216 -24.59 22.34 -23.69
C ALA A 216 -25.51 21.73 -24.75
N GLY A 217 -25.03 20.68 -25.42
CA GLY A 217 -25.79 19.93 -26.41
C GLY A 217 -26.64 18.80 -25.83
N SER A 218 -26.47 18.46 -24.54
CA SER A 218 -27.03 17.28 -23.89
C SER A 218 -26.84 15.99 -24.71
N THR A 219 -25.62 15.79 -25.22
CA THR A 219 -25.34 14.72 -26.18
C THR A 219 -23.90 14.20 -26.08
N PHE A 220 -23.71 12.95 -26.50
CA PHE A 220 -22.38 12.37 -26.64
C PHE A 220 -21.71 12.83 -27.93
N LEU A 221 -20.44 13.21 -27.82
CA LEU A 221 -19.61 13.62 -28.95
C LEU A 221 -19.10 12.41 -29.73
N SER A 222 -19.14 12.49 -31.05
CA SER A 222 -18.46 11.53 -31.91
C SER A 222 -16.94 11.78 -31.85
N THR A 223 -16.21 10.82 -31.28
CA THR A 223 -14.76 10.90 -31.05
C THR A 223 -14.04 9.65 -31.55
N PRO A 224 -14.08 9.35 -32.87
CA PRO A 224 -13.49 8.14 -33.44
C PRO A 224 -11.95 8.09 -33.31
N ASP A 225 -11.34 9.21 -32.95
CA ASP A 225 -9.91 9.36 -32.71
C ASP A 225 -9.49 9.08 -31.25
N ILE A 226 -10.45 8.77 -30.37
CA ILE A 226 -10.18 8.18 -29.05
C ILE A 226 -10.48 6.68 -29.16
N PRO A 227 -9.45 5.83 -29.21
CA PRO A 227 -9.62 4.39 -29.36
C PRO A 227 -10.20 3.77 -28.08
N HIS A 228 -10.59 2.50 -28.18
CA HIS A 228 -10.84 1.66 -27.01
C HIS A 228 -9.51 1.26 -26.34
N GLN A 229 -9.59 0.74 -25.11
CA GLN A 229 -8.42 0.30 -24.34
C GLN A 229 -7.37 1.41 -24.10
N VAL A 230 -7.85 2.60 -23.76
CA VAL A 230 -7.00 3.72 -23.31
C VAL A 230 -6.46 3.39 -21.93
N HIS A 231 -5.15 3.54 -21.74
CA HIS A 231 -4.43 3.19 -20.51
C HIS A 231 -4.50 4.30 -19.46
N LEU A 232 -4.57 5.55 -19.92
CA LEU A 232 -4.67 6.72 -19.06
C LEU A 232 -5.42 7.82 -19.81
N PHE A 233 -6.30 8.52 -19.12
CA PHE A 233 -7.00 9.70 -19.63
C PHE A 233 -6.96 10.79 -18.55
N ALA A 234 -6.64 12.01 -18.94
CA ALA A 234 -6.67 13.16 -18.05
C ALA A 234 -7.21 14.40 -18.77
N TRP A 235 -8.13 15.11 -18.10
CA TRP A 235 -8.45 16.49 -18.44
C TRP A 235 -7.31 17.40 -17.98
N ALA A 236 -7.06 18.47 -18.74
CA ALA A 236 -6.25 19.58 -18.26
C ALA A 236 -6.92 20.23 -17.04
N PRO A 237 -6.14 20.76 -16.08
CA PRO A 237 -6.67 21.42 -14.90
C PRO A 237 -7.32 22.78 -15.22
N THR A 238 -7.28 23.24 -16.48
CA THR A 238 -7.94 24.45 -16.97
C THR A 238 -8.60 24.18 -18.32
N GLY A 239 -9.81 24.70 -18.50
CA GLY A 239 -10.59 24.48 -19.73
C GLY A 239 -10.99 23.02 -19.92
N ASN A 240 -10.89 22.55 -21.17
CA ASN A 240 -11.32 21.23 -21.63
C ASN A 240 -10.30 20.57 -22.58
N LYS A 241 -9.02 20.97 -22.51
CA LYS A 241 -7.96 20.21 -23.17
C LYS A 241 -7.82 18.86 -22.47
N MET A 242 -7.34 17.85 -23.18
CA MET A 242 -7.14 16.53 -22.60
C MET A 242 -5.92 15.85 -23.20
N ALA A 243 -5.40 14.89 -22.46
CA ALA A 243 -4.39 13.96 -22.92
C ALA A 243 -4.81 12.53 -22.58
N PHE A 244 -4.36 11.57 -23.38
CA PHE A 244 -4.58 10.16 -23.13
C PHE A 244 -3.39 9.33 -23.61
N VAL A 245 -3.26 8.12 -23.07
CA VAL A 245 -2.24 7.15 -23.44
C VAL A 245 -2.89 5.95 -24.10
N TRP A 246 -2.44 5.61 -25.29
CA TRP A 246 -2.91 4.45 -26.04
C TRP A 246 -1.74 3.78 -26.75
N GLU A 247 -1.67 2.45 -26.69
CA GLU A 247 -0.54 1.66 -27.21
C GLU A 247 0.83 2.21 -26.80
N ASN A 248 0.97 2.59 -25.51
CA ASN A 248 2.19 3.16 -24.93
C ASN A 248 2.64 4.50 -25.52
N ASP A 249 1.78 5.17 -26.29
CA ASP A 249 2.03 6.51 -26.82
C ASP A 249 1.07 7.54 -26.23
N VAL A 250 1.58 8.76 -26.06
CA VAL A 250 0.84 9.89 -25.52
C VAL A 250 0.17 10.68 -26.64
N TYR A 251 -1.11 10.99 -26.47
CA TYR A 251 -1.93 11.78 -27.38
C TYR A 251 -2.53 12.97 -26.66
N VAL A 252 -2.72 14.08 -27.38
CA VAL A 252 -3.32 15.32 -26.87
C VAL A 252 -4.44 15.78 -27.78
N LYS A 253 -5.54 16.28 -27.19
CA LYS A 253 -6.58 17.03 -27.91
C LYS A 253 -6.71 18.44 -27.29
N THR A 254 -6.70 19.45 -28.15
CA THR A 254 -6.86 20.86 -27.73
C THR A 254 -8.30 21.24 -27.39
N SER A 255 -9.26 20.39 -27.76
CA SER A 255 -10.66 20.42 -27.32
C SER A 255 -11.27 19.02 -27.55
N PRO A 256 -12.43 18.69 -26.96
CA PRO A 256 -13.09 17.40 -27.17
C PRO A 256 -13.38 17.08 -28.65
N THR A 257 -13.61 18.10 -29.48
CA THR A 257 -13.94 17.97 -30.91
C THR A 257 -12.73 18.10 -31.84
N ALA A 258 -11.57 18.55 -31.34
CA ALA A 258 -10.34 18.63 -32.12
C ALA A 258 -9.78 17.24 -32.39
N LYS A 259 -9.05 17.07 -33.50
CA LYS A 259 -8.34 15.81 -33.78
C LYS A 259 -7.25 15.55 -32.73
N ALA A 260 -7.08 14.28 -32.36
CA ALA A 260 -5.96 13.84 -31.54
C ALA A 260 -4.62 14.07 -32.25
N ILE A 261 -3.66 14.58 -31.49
CA ILE A 261 -2.28 14.81 -31.90
C ILE A 261 -1.42 13.80 -31.16
N GLN A 262 -0.73 12.93 -31.89
CA GLN A 262 0.22 11.98 -31.34
C GLN A 262 1.50 12.73 -30.92
N VAL A 263 1.85 12.67 -29.64
CA VAL A 263 3.02 13.35 -29.06
C VAL A 263 4.25 12.44 -29.12
N THR A 264 4.07 11.15 -28.87
CA THR A 264 5.13 10.12 -28.94
C THR A 264 4.75 9.07 -29.97
N SER A 265 5.77 8.47 -30.61
CA SER A 265 5.56 7.42 -31.62
C SER A 265 6.52 6.23 -31.46
N ASN A 266 7.21 6.16 -30.31
CA ASN A 266 8.18 5.12 -30.00
C ASN A 266 7.63 4.10 -28.99
N GLY A 267 6.38 4.26 -28.54
CA GLY A 267 5.69 3.33 -27.69
C GLY A 267 5.80 1.90 -28.21
N LYS A 268 6.14 0.97 -27.33
CA LYS A 268 6.32 -0.43 -27.69
C LYS A 268 5.96 -1.33 -26.52
N HIS A 269 5.03 -2.24 -26.75
CA HIS A 269 4.58 -3.20 -25.74
C HIS A 269 5.77 -3.91 -25.08
N ASN A 270 5.77 -3.92 -23.74
CA ASN A 270 6.81 -4.49 -22.87
C ASN A 270 8.24 -3.97 -23.13
N LYS A 271 8.41 -2.78 -23.70
CA LYS A 271 9.74 -2.20 -23.97
C LYS A 271 9.83 -0.71 -23.74
N ILE A 272 8.88 0.06 -24.26
CA ILE A 272 8.88 1.53 -24.17
C ILE A 272 7.47 1.97 -23.80
N LEU A 273 7.36 2.69 -22.69
CA LEU A 273 6.11 3.21 -22.15
C LEU A 273 6.21 4.73 -21.98
N ASN A 274 5.30 5.47 -22.62
CA ASN A 274 5.23 6.92 -22.50
C ASN A 274 3.97 7.34 -21.72
N GLY A 275 4.16 8.12 -20.65
CA GLY A 275 3.05 8.70 -19.87
C GLY A 275 2.34 7.73 -18.91
N ILE A 276 2.72 6.46 -18.91
CA ILE A 276 2.33 5.44 -17.93
C ILE A 276 3.60 4.74 -17.42
N PRO A 277 3.66 4.33 -16.15
CA PRO A 277 4.80 3.60 -15.60
C PRO A 277 4.87 2.15 -16.14
N ASP A 278 6.06 1.58 -16.12
CA ASP A 278 6.23 0.12 -16.18
C ASP A 278 5.86 -0.52 -14.83
N TRP A 279 5.87 -1.85 -14.75
CA TRP A 279 5.43 -2.59 -13.56
C TRP A 279 6.16 -2.14 -12.29
N VAL A 280 7.50 -2.02 -12.34
CA VAL A 280 8.27 -1.73 -11.12
C VAL A 280 8.08 -0.29 -10.65
N TYR A 281 7.89 0.67 -11.56
CA TYR A 281 7.58 2.05 -11.16
C TYR A 281 6.15 2.20 -10.67
N GLU A 282 5.19 1.45 -11.23
CA GLU A 282 3.81 1.45 -10.74
C GLU A 282 3.76 0.98 -9.28
N GLU A 283 4.36 -0.17 -9.00
CA GLU A 283 4.28 -0.82 -7.69
C GLU A 283 5.14 -0.12 -6.64
N GLU A 284 6.42 0.11 -6.95
CA GLU A 284 7.43 0.38 -5.93
C GLU A 284 7.85 1.85 -5.83
N MET A 285 7.54 2.65 -6.86
CA MET A 285 7.93 4.07 -6.92
C MET A 285 6.77 5.03 -6.84
N PHE A 286 5.75 4.87 -7.68
CA PHE A 286 4.63 5.81 -7.76
C PHE A 286 3.42 5.36 -6.96
N SER A 287 3.23 4.04 -6.79
CA SER A 287 1.99 3.46 -6.24
C SER A 287 0.76 4.05 -6.97
N SER A 288 0.90 4.19 -8.29
CA SER A 288 -0.05 4.83 -9.20
C SER A 288 0.31 4.44 -10.63
N TYR A 289 -0.71 4.39 -11.50
CA TYR A 289 -0.59 4.15 -12.94
C TYR A 289 -0.37 5.44 -13.75
N GLU A 290 -0.27 6.59 -13.07
CA GLU A 290 -0.14 7.90 -13.71
C GLU A 290 1.34 8.31 -13.80
N ALA A 291 1.84 8.49 -15.03
CA ALA A 291 3.15 9.08 -15.29
C ALA A 291 3.08 10.23 -16.32
N MET A 292 1.92 10.88 -16.40
CA MET A 292 1.59 11.98 -17.29
C MET A 292 0.85 13.08 -16.52
N TRP A 293 1.26 14.33 -16.72
CA TRP A 293 0.73 15.48 -15.99
C TRP A 293 0.53 16.66 -16.93
N LEU A 294 -0.54 17.44 -16.71
CA LEU A 294 -0.90 18.62 -17.50
C LEU A 294 -0.73 19.92 -16.69
N PRO A 295 0.48 20.33 -16.27
CA PRO A 295 0.67 21.48 -15.39
C PRO A 295 0.14 22.78 -16.02
N GLY A 296 -0.92 23.34 -15.42
CA GLY A 296 -1.56 24.57 -15.86
C GLY A 296 -2.28 24.49 -17.22
N GLY A 297 -2.33 23.31 -17.86
CA GLY A 297 -2.99 23.10 -19.16
C GLY A 297 -2.28 23.72 -20.37
N LYS A 298 -1.08 24.28 -20.20
CA LYS A 298 -0.21 24.74 -21.30
C LYS A 298 0.81 23.67 -21.68
N TYR A 299 1.43 23.05 -20.69
CA TYR A 299 2.43 22.02 -20.89
C TYR A 299 1.85 20.65 -20.55
N LEU A 300 2.41 19.65 -21.19
CA LEU A 300 2.26 18.24 -20.86
C LEU A 300 3.65 17.74 -20.42
N ALA A 301 3.74 17.21 -19.21
CA ALA A 301 4.92 16.47 -18.77
C ALA A 301 4.61 14.98 -18.77
N TYR A 302 5.53 14.15 -19.24
CA TYR A 302 5.38 12.70 -19.21
C TYR A 302 6.73 12.02 -19.00
N ALA A 303 6.72 10.88 -18.33
CA ALA A 303 7.89 10.02 -18.23
C ALA A 303 7.89 8.96 -19.34
N GLU A 304 9.07 8.69 -19.90
CA GLU A 304 9.36 7.56 -20.78
C GLU A 304 10.11 6.51 -19.95
N PHE A 305 9.60 5.28 -19.93
CA PHE A 305 10.22 4.12 -19.30
C PHE A 305 10.72 3.17 -20.39
N ASN A 306 12.01 2.86 -20.35
CA ASN A 306 12.64 1.97 -21.33
C ASN A 306 13.15 0.69 -20.66
N ASP A 307 12.42 -0.39 -20.91
CA ASP A 307 12.64 -1.74 -20.39
C ASP A 307 13.39 -2.63 -21.37
N THR A 308 13.93 -2.09 -22.46
CA THR A 308 14.54 -2.90 -23.53
C THR A 308 15.69 -3.80 -23.03
N LEU A 309 16.35 -3.43 -21.93
CA LEU A 309 17.42 -4.20 -21.30
C LEU A 309 16.98 -4.94 -20.03
N VAL A 310 15.75 -4.71 -19.57
CA VAL A 310 15.18 -5.39 -18.40
C VAL A 310 14.80 -6.80 -18.80
N GLN A 311 15.10 -7.76 -17.93
CA GLN A 311 14.74 -9.16 -18.17
C GLN A 311 13.25 -9.36 -17.95
N ASN A 312 12.65 -10.28 -18.71
CA ASN A 312 11.25 -10.62 -18.54
C ASN A 312 11.10 -11.73 -17.51
N ILE A 313 10.03 -11.64 -16.73
CA ILE A 313 9.46 -12.77 -16.00
C ILE A 313 8.27 -13.32 -16.78
N GLU A 314 7.98 -14.60 -16.59
CA GLU A 314 6.85 -15.28 -17.20
C GLU A 314 6.09 -16.13 -16.19
N TYR A 315 4.78 -16.22 -16.38
CA TYR A 315 3.94 -17.17 -15.67
C TYR A 315 2.81 -17.67 -16.58
N SER A 316 2.28 -18.84 -16.25
CA SER A 316 1.16 -19.43 -16.99
C SER A 316 -0.16 -18.84 -16.51
N TRP A 317 -0.99 -18.43 -17.47
CA TRP A 317 -2.39 -18.12 -17.27
C TRP A 317 -3.24 -19.30 -17.77
N TYR A 318 -3.86 -20.02 -16.85
CA TYR A 318 -4.55 -21.28 -17.18
C TYR A 318 -5.90 -21.03 -17.85
N GLY A 319 -6.59 -19.96 -17.49
CA GLY A 319 -7.83 -19.54 -18.14
C GLY A 319 -8.92 -20.62 -18.15
N LYS A 320 -9.74 -20.61 -19.20
CA LYS A 320 -10.80 -21.61 -19.44
C LYS A 320 -10.58 -22.45 -20.70
N GLU A 321 -9.59 -22.06 -21.49
CA GLU A 321 -9.26 -22.73 -22.75
C GLU A 321 -8.46 -24.00 -22.48
N GLN A 322 -8.36 -24.86 -23.49
CA GLN A 322 -7.66 -26.15 -23.37
C GLN A 322 -6.15 -25.97 -23.09
N TYR A 323 -5.54 -24.95 -23.68
CA TYR A 323 -4.11 -24.66 -23.54
C TYR A 323 -3.92 -23.34 -22.81
N PRO A 324 -3.08 -23.30 -21.75
CA PRO A 324 -2.75 -22.06 -21.06
C PRO A 324 -2.04 -21.05 -21.96
N ASP A 325 -2.21 -19.77 -21.64
CA ASP A 325 -1.43 -18.67 -22.21
C ASP A 325 -0.20 -18.39 -21.35
N THR A 326 0.84 -17.82 -21.97
CA THR A 326 2.00 -17.29 -21.24
C THR A 326 1.85 -15.79 -21.07
N VAL A 327 1.85 -15.33 -19.83
CA VAL A 327 1.99 -13.91 -19.51
C VAL A 327 3.48 -13.63 -19.36
N ILE A 328 3.96 -12.60 -20.05
CA ILE A 328 5.36 -12.17 -20.05
C ILE A 328 5.43 -10.67 -19.90
N PHE A 329 6.28 -10.17 -19.00
CA PHE A 329 6.49 -8.73 -18.82
C PHE A 329 7.86 -8.43 -18.19
N PRO A 330 8.40 -7.21 -18.34
CA PRO A 330 9.68 -6.83 -17.77
C PRO A 330 9.60 -6.76 -16.23
N TYR A 331 10.53 -7.44 -15.55
CA TYR A 331 10.62 -7.47 -14.10
C TYR A 331 12.10 -7.50 -13.67
N PRO A 332 12.65 -6.37 -13.18
CA PRO A 332 14.05 -6.32 -12.78
C PRO A 332 14.24 -6.86 -11.36
N THR A 333 15.10 -7.87 -11.21
CA THR A 333 15.56 -8.39 -9.91
C THR A 333 16.88 -7.74 -9.47
N PRO A 334 17.31 -7.87 -8.19
CA PRO A 334 18.56 -7.31 -7.70
C PRO A 334 19.79 -7.59 -8.58
N GLY A 335 20.56 -6.55 -8.84
CA GLY A 335 21.79 -6.64 -9.65
C GLY A 335 21.57 -6.75 -11.17
N THR A 336 20.34 -6.79 -11.65
CA THR A 336 20.02 -6.81 -13.10
C THR A 336 19.82 -5.40 -13.66
N PRO A 337 19.85 -5.22 -15.00
CA PRO A 337 19.51 -3.94 -15.62
C PRO A 337 18.11 -3.47 -15.24
N LYS A 338 18.00 -2.18 -14.97
CA LYS A 338 16.77 -1.49 -14.57
C LYS A 338 16.17 -0.69 -15.74
N PRO A 339 14.88 -0.33 -15.66
CA PRO A 339 14.28 0.61 -16.59
C PRO A 339 15.09 1.90 -16.67
N VAL A 340 15.38 2.37 -17.88
CA VAL A 340 15.96 3.71 -18.08
C VAL A 340 14.81 4.69 -18.21
N VAL A 341 14.76 5.66 -17.30
CA VAL A 341 13.66 6.63 -17.22
C VAL A 341 14.10 8.02 -17.67
N LYS A 342 13.30 8.64 -18.52
CA LYS A 342 13.47 10.02 -18.97
C LYS A 342 12.20 10.81 -18.70
N LEU A 343 12.35 12.10 -18.42
CA LEU A 343 11.22 13.01 -18.24
C LEU A 343 11.21 14.01 -19.39
N PHE A 344 10.05 14.18 -20.02
CA PHE A 344 9.86 15.10 -21.12
C PHE A 344 8.80 16.15 -20.78
N VAL A 345 8.95 17.34 -21.36
CA VAL A 345 7.96 18.40 -21.35
C VAL A 345 7.64 18.81 -22.78
N TYR A 346 6.35 18.88 -23.07
CA TYR A 346 5.79 19.24 -24.37
C TYR A 346 4.90 20.49 -24.22
N ASP A 347 5.12 21.51 -25.06
CA ASP A 347 4.24 22.68 -25.12
C ASP A 347 3.05 22.39 -26.04
N ILE A 348 1.85 22.29 -25.47
CA ILE A 348 0.62 21.96 -26.22
C ILE A 348 0.28 23.05 -27.25
N THR A 349 0.81 24.26 -27.09
CA THR A 349 0.62 25.37 -28.04
C THR A 349 1.64 25.35 -29.19
N ASN A 350 2.72 24.60 -29.06
CA ASN A 350 3.77 24.49 -30.08
C ASN A 350 4.20 23.02 -30.25
N ILE A 351 3.56 22.36 -31.21
CA ILE A 351 3.60 20.91 -31.45
C ILE A 351 5.00 20.38 -31.78
N SER A 352 5.96 21.24 -32.11
CA SER A 352 7.32 20.82 -32.47
C SER A 352 8.32 20.84 -31.31
N ASN A 353 7.93 21.26 -30.10
CA ASN A 353 8.87 21.51 -29.01
C ASN A 353 8.70 20.50 -27.86
N ILE A 354 9.31 19.32 -28.02
CA ILE A 354 9.49 18.33 -26.93
C ILE A 354 10.90 18.55 -26.36
N THR A 355 11.00 18.77 -25.05
CA THR A 355 12.27 18.98 -24.34
C THR A 355 12.46 17.92 -23.27
N GLU A 356 13.59 17.22 -23.26
CA GLU A 356 14.00 16.34 -22.17
C GLU A 356 14.44 17.17 -20.95
N VAL A 357 13.89 16.85 -19.78
CA VAL A 357 14.32 17.42 -18.50
C VAL A 357 15.50 16.61 -17.99
N VAL A 358 16.70 17.13 -18.23
CA VAL A 358 17.94 16.46 -17.83
C VAL A 358 18.15 16.58 -16.33
N VAL A 359 18.34 15.43 -15.66
CA VAL A 359 18.68 15.37 -14.24
C VAL A 359 20.09 15.92 -14.02
N PRO A 360 20.30 16.89 -13.12
CA PRO A 360 21.64 17.41 -12.84
C PRO A 360 22.58 16.32 -12.35
N ALA A 361 23.82 16.30 -12.86
CA ALA A 361 24.84 15.31 -12.49
C ALA A 361 25.10 15.24 -10.97
N SER A 362 24.86 16.33 -10.24
CA SER A 362 25.00 16.42 -8.78
C SER A 362 23.99 15.59 -7.99
N VAL A 363 22.88 15.16 -8.61
CA VAL A 363 21.83 14.38 -7.92
C VAL A 363 22.23 12.90 -7.80
N GLY A 364 23.16 12.41 -8.63
CA GLY A 364 23.58 11.01 -8.67
C GLY A 364 22.45 10.10 -9.15
N ALA A 365 22.74 9.21 -10.11
CA ALA A 365 21.74 8.26 -10.60
C ALA A 365 21.49 7.16 -9.55
N ARG A 366 20.69 7.46 -8.53
CA ARG A 366 20.08 6.46 -7.65
C ARG A 366 18.61 6.84 -7.48
N TYR A 367 17.74 5.99 -8.02
CA TYR A 367 16.28 6.02 -7.91
C TYR A 367 15.66 7.44 -7.87
N ALA A 368 15.21 7.93 -9.03
CA ALA A 368 14.37 9.12 -9.07
C ALA A 368 12.97 8.76 -8.56
N GLY A 369 12.77 8.86 -7.25
CA GLY A 369 11.48 8.62 -6.60
C GLY A 369 11.44 9.22 -5.18
N PRO A 370 10.39 9.94 -4.78
CA PRO A 370 10.24 10.40 -3.42
C PRO A 370 9.82 9.22 -2.53
N CYS A 371 10.71 8.72 -1.66
CA CYS A 371 10.39 8.04 -0.38
C CYS A 371 11.62 7.31 0.19
N SER A 372 12.36 7.95 1.10
CA SER A 372 13.32 7.24 1.95
C SER A 372 12.62 6.77 3.22
N GLN A 373 12.51 5.46 3.44
CA GLN A 373 12.06 4.90 4.71
C GLN A 373 13.27 4.62 5.62
N LYS A 374 13.16 4.97 6.89
CA LYS A 374 14.17 4.67 7.91
C LYS A 374 13.66 3.53 8.80
N ALA A 375 14.26 2.36 8.68
CA ALA A 375 14.09 1.31 9.69
C ALA A 375 14.85 1.72 10.97
N ASP A 376 14.18 1.68 12.12
CA ASP A 376 14.77 1.91 13.45
C ASP A 376 14.61 0.64 14.29
N PHE A 377 15.68 0.19 14.96
CA PHE A 377 15.75 -1.07 15.73
C PHE A 377 14.99 -1.03 17.07
N ARG A 378 14.01 -0.15 17.23
CA ARG A 378 13.29 -0.02 18.50
C ARG A 378 12.19 -1.06 18.61
N TYR A 379 12.49 -2.16 19.30
CA TYR A 379 11.47 -3.00 19.92
C TYR A 379 10.63 -2.13 20.86
N ARG A 380 9.33 -2.02 20.58
CA ARG A 380 8.33 -1.46 21.50
C ARG A 380 7.49 -2.61 22.03
N LEU A 381 7.34 -2.69 23.36
CA LEU A 381 6.29 -3.48 23.99
C LEU A 381 4.94 -2.88 23.57
N GLY A 382 4.25 -3.56 22.65
CA GLY A 382 2.95 -3.14 22.13
C GLY A 382 1.79 -3.76 22.92
N TRP A 383 0.58 -3.26 22.64
CA TRP A 383 -0.68 -3.75 23.22
C TRP A 383 -0.86 -5.27 23.12
N ALA A 384 -0.31 -5.91 22.09
CA ALA A 384 -0.30 -7.36 21.96
C ALA A 384 0.38 -8.08 23.15
N ALA A 385 1.52 -7.57 23.65
CA ALA A 385 2.22 -8.17 24.78
C ALA A 385 1.42 -8.04 26.10
N TYR A 386 0.72 -6.91 26.28
CA TYR A 386 -0.21 -6.71 27.39
C TYR A 386 -1.35 -7.73 27.32
N LEU A 387 -2.06 -7.80 26.18
CA LEU A 387 -3.18 -8.71 25.96
C LEU A 387 -2.81 -10.20 26.17
N ALA A 388 -1.61 -10.63 25.76
CA ALA A 388 -1.09 -11.97 26.03
C ALA A 388 -0.97 -12.27 27.52
N SER A 389 -0.42 -11.30 28.26
CA SER A 389 -0.01 -11.49 29.64
C SER A 389 -1.15 -11.37 30.65
N THR A 390 -2.20 -10.60 30.32
CA THR A 390 -3.30 -10.30 31.25
C THR A 390 -4.67 -10.82 30.80
N GLU A 391 -4.97 -10.88 29.51
CA GLU A 391 -6.36 -11.08 29.02
C GLU A 391 -6.66 -12.48 28.47
N LYS A 392 -5.80 -13.48 28.72
CA LYS A 392 -5.92 -14.83 28.11
C LYS A 392 -6.06 -14.79 26.58
N VAL A 393 -5.51 -13.77 25.93
CA VAL A 393 -5.47 -13.64 24.48
C VAL A 393 -4.26 -14.40 23.94
N ILE A 394 -4.48 -15.16 22.87
CA ILE A 394 -3.42 -15.86 22.18
C ILE A 394 -2.56 -14.84 21.41
N VAL A 395 -1.24 -14.78 21.69
CA VAL A 395 -0.29 -13.95 20.93
C VAL A 395 0.54 -14.80 19.99
N ALA A 396 0.38 -14.50 18.70
CA ALA A 396 1.23 -15.03 17.64
C ALA A 396 2.61 -14.38 17.70
N SER A 397 3.65 -15.20 17.77
CA SER A 397 5.02 -14.79 17.52
C SER A 397 5.38 -15.17 16.08
N PHE A 398 6.07 -14.28 15.38
CA PHE A 398 6.45 -14.45 13.98
C PHE A 398 7.94 -14.73 13.91
N ASP A 399 8.31 -15.94 13.51
CA ASP A 399 9.66 -16.25 13.05
C ASP A 399 9.68 -16.19 11.52
N GLY A 400 9.80 -14.97 10.98
CA GLY A 400 9.94 -14.73 9.54
C GLY A 400 11.23 -15.32 8.93
N GLN A 401 12.06 -15.94 9.75
CA GLN A 401 13.38 -16.43 9.40
C GLN A 401 13.49 -17.96 9.49
N GLY A 402 12.53 -18.70 10.04
CA GLY A 402 12.61 -20.17 10.16
C GLY A 402 13.82 -20.65 10.97
N ALA A 403 14.12 -19.98 12.09
CA ALA A 403 15.30 -20.22 12.92
C ALA A 403 15.33 -21.60 13.60
N GLY A 404 14.23 -22.38 13.56
CA GLY A 404 14.22 -23.76 14.04
C GLY A 404 14.38 -23.89 15.55
N SER A 405 13.83 -22.94 16.31
CA SER A 405 13.99 -22.85 17.78
C SER A 405 13.43 -24.06 18.56
N GLY A 406 12.72 -24.98 17.90
CA GLY A 406 12.02 -26.10 18.53
C GLY A 406 10.77 -25.71 19.32
N VAL A 407 10.42 -24.41 19.34
CA VAL A 407 9.26 -23.87 20.10
C VAL A 407 7.95 -24.03 19.32
N PHE A 408 8.02 -24.25 18.01
CA PHE A 408 6.90 -24.12 17.10
C PHE A 408 6.35 -25.47 16.63
N LYS A 409 5.03 -25.66 16.72
CA LYS A 409 4.33 -26.91 16.32
C LYS A 409 3.90 -26.91 14.84
N CYS A 410 3.52 -25.76 14.30
CA CYS A 410 3.13 -25.61 12.91
C CYS A 410 3.41 -24.20 12.39
N GLY A 411 3.70 -24.07 11.10
CA GLY A 411 3.89 -22.81 10.40
C GLY A 411 3.09 -22.75 9.10
N MET A 412 2.60 -21.57 8.75
CA MET A 412 1.92 -21.32 7.48
C MET A 412 2.59 -20.17 6.74
N ALA A 413 2.63 -20.25 5.42
CA ALA A 413 3.15 -19.20 4.57
C ALA A 413 2.18 -18.97 3.41
N VAL A 414 1.79 -17.71 3.20
CA VAL A 414 0.90 -17.29 2.11
C VAL A 414 1.65 -16.28 1.26
N ALA A 415 1.79 -16.57 -0.03
CA ALA A 415 2.61 -15.81 -0.97
C ALA A 415 4.00 -15.42 -0.43
N PRO A 416 4.81 -16.37 0.08
CA PRO A 416 6.07 -16.04 0.74
C PRO A 416 7.19 -15.67 -0.23
N VAL A 417 8.05 -14.73 0.18
CA VAL A 417 9.35 -14.49 -0.44
C VAL A 417 10.35 -15.53 0.09
N SER A 418 10.95 -16.32 -0.80
CA SER A 418 11.92 -17.36 -0.46
C SER A 418 13.37 -16.87 -0.46
N LYS A 419 13.69 -16.03 -1.46
CA LYS A 419 14.98 -15.42 -1.70
C LYS A 419 14.76 -14.01 -2.23
N TRP A 420 15.55 -13.08 -1.71
CA TRP A 420 15.52 -11.68 -2.13
C TRP A 420 16.02 -11.49 -3.55
N ASP A 421 16.87 -12.39 -4.05
CA ASP A 421 17.36 -12.42 -5.43
C ASP A 421 16.24 -12.60 -6.47
N TYR A 422 15.10 -13.16 -6.07
CA TYR A 422 13.94 -13.39 -6.95
C TYR A 422 12.84 -12.34 -6.78
N TYR A 423 13.03 -11.35 -5.90
CA TYR A 423 12.08 -10.28 -5.67
C TYR A 423 12.49 -9.02 -6.45
N ASP A 424 11.65 -8.00 -6.50
CA ASP A 424 11.93 -6.82 -7.33
C ASP A 424 13.15 -6.04 -6.81
N THR A 425 13.87 -5.42 -7.74
CA THR A 425 15.10 -4.67 -7.45
C THR A 425 14.86 -3.41 -6.62
N ILE A 426 13.73 -2.71 -6.80
CA ILE A 426 13.52 -1.38 -6.20
C ILE A 426 13.26 -1.52 -4.71
N TYR A 427 12.39 -2.45 -4.34
CA TYR A 427 12.13 -2.79 -2.96
C TYR A 427 13.38 -3.40 -2.33
N THR A 428 13.95 -4.41 -2.96
CA THR A 428 15.02 -5.20 -2.36
C THR A 428 16.30 -4.40 -2.18
N GLU A 429 16.80 -3.72 -3.22
CA GLU A 429 18.06 -2.96 -3.12
C GLU A 429 17.93 -1.73 -2.22
N ARG A 430 16.71 -1.19 -2.01
CA ARG A 430 16.48 -0.11 -1.04
C ARG A 430 16.80 -0.52 0.38
N TYR A 431 16.56 -1.79 0.74
CA TYR A 431 16.77 -2.30 2.10
C TYR A 431 18.05 -3.15 2.23
N MET A 432 18.43 -3.85 1.16
CA MET A 432 19.53 -4.81 1.15
C MET A 432 20.77 -4.31 0.40
N ASN A 433 20.76 -3.11 -0.19
CA ASN A 433 21.76 -2.65 -1.17
C ASN A 433 21.89 -3.61 -2.37
N GLN A 434 22.82 -3.32 -3.27
CA GLN A 434 23.08 -4.21 -4.41
C GLN A 434 23.73 -5.51 -3.94
N PRO A 435 23.46 -6.66 -4.59
CA PRO A 435 24.15 -7.92 -4.29
C PRO A 435 25.68 -7.79 -4.33
N SER A 436 26.24 -7.00 -5.25
CA SER A 436 27.69 -6.72 -5.32
C SER A 436 28.27 -6.05 -4.08
N GLU A 437 27.45 -5.39 -3.27
CA GLU A 437 27.83 -4.69 -2.05
C GLU A 437 27.45 -5.46 -0.77
N ASN A 438 26.47 -6.38 -0.84
CA ASN A 438 25.85 -7.00 0.34
C ASN A 438 25.55 -8.50 0.20
N LEU A 439 26.28 -9.22 -0.66
CA LEU A 439 26.03 -10.63 -1.01
C LEU A 439 25.86 -11.57 0.20
N GLU A 440 26.65 -11.36 1.26
CA GLU A 440 26.58 -12.18 2.48
C GLU A 440 25.17 -12.18 3.10
N PHE A 441 24.51 -11.02 3.15
CA PHE A 441 23.18 -10.90 3.74
C PHE A 441 22.09 -11.42 2.82
N TYR A 442 22.24 -11.34 1.50
CA TYR A 442 21.37 -12.03 0.56
C TYR A 442 21.43 -13.55 0.81
N ASN A 443 22.63 -14.12 0.89
CA ASN A 443 22.82 -15.55 1.16
C ASN A 443 22.30 -15.99 2.52
N ASN A 444 22.47 -15.19 3.57
CA ASN A 444 22.08 -15.57 4.94
C ASN A 444 20.59 -15.36 5.25
N SER A 445 19.89 -14.55 4.46
CA SER A 445 18.47 -14.23 4.65
C SER A 445 17.52 -15.19 3.93
N THR A 446 18.03 -16.12 3.11
CA THR A 446 17.18 -17.12 2.47
C THR A 446 16.52 -18.06 3.48
N VAL A 447 15.24 -18.35 3.25
CA VAL A 447 14.48 -19.32 4.06
C VAL A 447 14.67 -20.76 3.56
N THR A 448 15.05 -20.96 2.29
CA THR A 448 15.15 -22.31 1.70
C THR A 448 16.25 -23.13 2.37
N ALA A 449 17.40 -22.53 2.70
CA ALA A 449 18.50 -23.21 3.41
C ALA A 449 18.14 -23.67 4.84
N ARG A 450 16.99 -23.21 5.36
CA ARG A 450 16.50 -23.49 6.70
C ARG A 450 15.37 -24.54 6.70
N ALA A 451 15.00 -25.07 5.53
CA ALA A 451 13.99 -26.11 5.37
C ALA A 451 14.22 -27.32 6.31
N LYS A 452 15.48 -27.73 6.50
CA LYS A 452 15.87 -28.82 7.43
C LYS A 452 15.35 -28.68 8.86
N ASN A 453 15.05 -27.45 9.29
CA ASN A 453 14.57 -27.15 10.63
C ASN A 453 13.07 -27.46 10.81
N PHE A 454 12.34 -27.79 9.73
CA PHE A 454 10.89 -27.97 9.74
C PHE A 454 10.45 -29.44 9.88
N LYS A 455 11.38 -30.40 10.09
CA LYS A 455 11.09 -31.84 10.20
C LYS A 455 10.07 -32.21 11.28
N SER A 456 9.95 -31.40 12.33
CA SER A 456 9.00 -31.61 13.43
C SER A 456 7.83 -30.60 13.41
N VAL A 457 7.67 -29.84 12.33
CA VAL A 457 6.72 -28.73 12.21
C VAL A 457 5.74 -29.05 11.09
N GLN A 458 4.43 -29.02 11.39
CA GLN A 458 3.43 -29.10 10.31
C GLN A 458 3.48 -27.81 9.50
N CYS A 459 3.58 -27.92 8.18
CA CYS A 459 3.74 -26.76 7.31
C CYS A 459 2.57 -26.63 6.35
N LEU A 460 2.07 -25.41 6.15
CA LEU A 460 1.15 -25.07 5.07
C LEU A 460 1.77 -24.02 4.16
N LEU A 461 1.85 -24.29 2.87
CA LEU A 461 2.36 -23.38 1.85
C LEU A 461 1.24 -23.00 0.88
N VAL A 462 0.93 -21.71 0.78
CA VAL A 462 -0.18 -21.20 -0.04
C VAL A 462 0.34 -20.16 -1.01
N HIS A 463 -0.09 -20.23 -2.28
CA HIS A 463 0.28 -19.22 -3.29
C HIS A 463 -0.73 -19.15 -4.43
N GLY A 464 -0.83 -17.99 -5.08
CA GLY A 464 -1.53 -17.82 -6.36
C GLY A 464 -0.61 -18.13 -7.55
N THR A 465 -1.09 -18.85 -8.57
CA THR A 465 -0.22 -19.22 -9.70
C THR A 465 0.11 -18.05 -10.63
N ALA A 466 -0.63 -16.95 -10.53
CA ALA A 466 -0.47 -15.73 -11.32
C ALA A 466 -0.13 -14.52 -10.43
N ASP A 467 0.60 -14.76 -9.34
CA ASP A 467 1.13 -13.69 -8.50
C ASP A 467 2.22 -12.92 -9.27
N ASP A 468 1.91 -11.68 -9.61
CA ASP A 468 2.75 -10.74 -10.35
C ASP A 468 3.69 -9.95 -9.43
N ASN A 469 3.49 -10.01 -8.11
CA ASN A 469 4.26 -9.27 -7.12
C ASN A 469 5.29 -10.16 -6.43
N VAL A 470 4.82 -11.23 -5.77
CA VAL A 470 5.67 -12.30 -5.24
C VAL A 470 5.51 -13.50 -6.17
N HIS A 471 6.34 -13.59 -7.20
CA HIS A 471 6.18 -14.65 -8.20
C HIS A 471 6.15 -16.07 -7.62
N PHE A 472 5.33 -16.92 -8.23
CA PHE A 472 5.14 -18.32 -7.82
C PHE A 472 6.46 -19.12 -7.69
N GLN A 473 7.50 -18.71 -8.43
CA GLN A 473 8.86 -19.22 -8.26
C GLN A 473 9.30 -19.27 -6.80
N GLN A 474 8.90 -18.30 -5.98
CA GLN A 474 9.26 -18.24 -4.56
C GLN A 474 8.70 -19.44 -3.77
N ALA A 475 7.40 -19.72 -3.90
CA ALA A 475 6.80 -20.90 -3.26
C ALA A 475 7.32 -22.21 -3.87
N ALA A 476 7.54 -22.26 -5.18
CA ALA A 476 8.13 -23.44 -5.84
C ALA A 476 9.52 -23.77 -5.28
N GLN A 477 10.34 -22.77 -4.98
CA GLN A 477 11.69 -22.95 -4.41
C GLN A 477 11.65 -23.38 -2.94
N ILE A 478 10.68 -22.90 -2.16
CA ILE A 478 10.44 -23.39 -0.78
C ILE A 478 10.00 -24.86 -0.83
N SER A 479 9.04 -25.19 -1.71
CA SER A 479 8.56 -26.55 -1.93
C SER A 479 9.72 -27.50 -2.27
N ALA A 480 10.58 -27.12 -3.23
CA ALA A 480 11.76 -27.90 -3.60
C ALA A 480 12.70 -28.14 -2.39
N ALA A 481 12.99 -27.09 -1.61
CA ALA A 481 13.87 -27.21 -0.44
C ALA A 481 13.28 -28.08 0.68
N LEU A 482 11.96 -28.03 0.90
CA LEU A 482 11.29 -28.92 1.86
C LEU A 482 11.35 -30.38 1.41
N VAL A 483 11.12 -30.65 0.12
CA VAL A 483 11.22 -32.00 -0.46
C VAL A 483 12.64 -32.55 -0.36
N GLU A 484 13.66 -31.75 -0.69
CA GLU A 484 15.07 -32.15 -0.58
C GLU A 484 15.45 -32.57 0.84
N GLU A 485 14.91 -31.86 1.84
CA GLU A 485 15.13 -32.15 3.26
C GLU A 485 14.20 -33.24 3.84
N GLN A 486 13.32 -33.81 3.00
CA GLN A 486 12.32 -34.80 3.39
C GLN A 486 11.40 -34.28 4.51
N VAL A 487 10.95 -33.03 4.37
CA VAL A 487 9.96 -32.39 5.24
C VAL A 487 8.59 -32.47 4.58
N ASP A 488 7.62 -33.07 5.26
CA ASP A 488 6.23 -33.10 4.81
C ASP A 488 5.56 -31.72 5.00
N PHE A 489 4.74 -31.32 4.02
CA PHE A 489 3.98 -30.08 4.06
C PHE A 489 2.67 -30.20 3.27
N GLU A 490 1.68 -29.42 3.66
CA GLU A 490 0.47 -29.17 2.89
C GLU A 490 0.69 -28.00 1.94
N ALA A 491 0.14 -28.10 0.73
CA ALA A 491 0.21 -27.03 -0.27
C ALA A 491 -1.17 -26.70 -0.84
N MET A 492 -1.45 -25.41 -0.99
CA MET A 492 -2.68 -24.92 -1.63
C MET A 492 -2.34 -23.88 -2.69
N TRP A 493 -2.65 -24.19 -3.94
CA TRP A 493 -2.44 -23.29 -5.07
C TRP A 493 -3.75 -22.71 -5.55
N TYR A 494 -3.80 -21.40 -5.71
CA TYR A 494 -4.95 -20.71 -6.28
C TYR A 494 -4.66 -20.35 -7.74
N THR A 495 -5.28 -21.10 -8.66
CA THR A 495 -5.14 -20.90 -10.10
C THR A 495 -5.53 -19.48 -10.50
N ASP A 496 -4.67 -18.84 -11.29
CA ASP A 496 -4.87 -17.51 -11.89
C ASP A 496 -5.15 -16.39 -10.87
N LYS A 497 -4.72 -16.58 -9.61
CA LYS A 497 -4.81 -15.55 -8.58
C LYS A 497 -3.52 -14.79 -8.44
N ASP A 498 -3.68 -13.47 -8.35
CA ASP A 498 -2.65 -12.51 -7.98
C ASP A 498 -2.33 -12.59 -6.47
N HIS A 499 -1.45 -11.70 -6.03
CA HIS A 499 -1.00 -11.59 -4.63
C HIS A 499 -2.14 -11.40 -3.61
N GLY A 500 -3.22 -10.71 -3.99
CA GLY A 500 -4.34 -10.40 -3.10
C GLY A 500 -5.34 -11.55 -2.92
N HIS A 501 -5.26 -12.55 -3.82
CA HIS A 501 -6.19 -13.67 -3.88
C HIS A 501 -7.66 -13.22 -3.98
N ASP A 502 -7.95 -12.25 -4.85
CA ASP A 502 -9.26 -11.59 -4.94
C ASP A 502 -10.45 -12.57 -5.17
N GLY A 503 -11.63 -12.13 -4.72
CA GLY A 503 -12.88 -12.86 -4.87
C GLY A 503 -13.03 -14.02 -3.89
N SER A 504 -13.56 -15.16 -4.36
CA SER A 504 -13.82 -16.34 -3.53
C SER A 504 -12.55 -16.97 -2.93
N ALA A 505 -11.39 -16.80 -3.59
CA ALA A 505 -10.12 -17.30 -3.11
C ALA A 505 -9.73 -16.68 -1.75
N ASN A 506 -10.01 -15.39 -1.56
CA ASN A 506 -9.71 -14.67 -0.33
C ASN A 506 -10.41 -15.32 0.88
N GLN A 507 -11.73 -15.52 0.81
CA GLN A 507 -12.46 -16.20 1.88
C GLN A 507 -12.01 -17.65 2.07
N HIS A 508 -11.69 -18.36 0.98
CA HIS A 508 -11.23 -19.74 1.07
C HIS A 508 -9.88 -19.84 1.78
N VAL A 509 -8.91 -18.95 1.50
CA VAL A 509 -7.57 -19.03 2.11
C VAL A 509 -7.63 -18.85 3.62
N TYR A 510 -8.37 -17.86 4.10
CA TYR A 510 -8.56 -17.67 5.54
C TYR A 510 -9.30 -18.83 6.20
N THR A 511 -10.26 -19.43 5.50
CA THR A 511 -10.97 -20.62 5.98
C THR A 511 -10.02 -21.81 6.09
N HIS A 512 -9.23 -22.06 5.05
CA HIS A 512 -8.27 -23.16 5.00
C HIS A 512 -7.17 -23.01 6.07
N MET A 513 -6.59 -21.82 6.21
CA MET A 513 -5.66 -21.51 7.30
C MET A 513 -6.26 -21.75 8.68
N SER A 514 -7.55 -21.42 8.86
CA SER A 514 -8.25 -21.66 10.13
C SER A 514 -8.39 -23.16 10.43
N HIS A 515 -8.73 -23.97 9.43
CA HIS A 515 -8.78 -25.44 9.58
C HIS A 515 -7.41 -26.03 9.86
N PHE A 516 -6.37 -25.58 9.15
CA PHE A 516 -5.00 -26.03 9.40
C PHE A 516 -4.57 -25.74 10.84
N LEU A 517 -4.82 -24.52 11.34
CA LEU A 517 -4.54 -24.17 12.74
C LEU A 517 -5.30 -25.06 13.73
N GLN A 518 -6.58 -25.34 13.47
CA GLN A 518 -7.38 -26.23 14.32
C GLN A 518 -6.81 -27.65 14.36
N SER A 519 -6.45 -28.22 13.22
CA SER A 519 -5.82 -29.54 13.12
C SER A 519 -4.45 -29.58 13.79
N CYS A 520 -3.63 -28.55 13.58
CA CYS A 520 -2.32 -28.44 14.21
C CYS A 520 -2.42 -28.40 15.74
N PHE A 521 -3.43 -27.73 16.32
CA PHE A 521 -3.56 -27.57 17.77
C PHE A 521 -4.49 -28.55 18.47
N ALA A 522 -5.17 -29.42 17.71
CA ALA A 522 -5.74 -30.65 18.23
C ALA A 522 -4.64 -31.55 18.83
#